data_AF-A0A662PKZ6-F1
#
_entry.id   AF-A0A662PKZ6-F1
#
_cell.length_a   1.000
_cell.length_b   1.000
_cell.length_c   1.000
_cell.angle_alpha   90.00
_cell.angle_beta   90.00
_cell.angle_gamma   90.00
#
_symmetry.space_group_name_H-M   'P 1'
#
loop_
_entity.id
_entity.type
_entity.pdbx_description
1 polymer ?
#
loop_
_entity_poly.entity_id
_entity_poly.type
_entity_poly.pdbx_seq_one_letter_code
_entity_poly.pdbx_strand_id
1 'polypeptide(L)'
;MVSDMEIIKELDKQGRLVLPKNWREKYAKKGKVVLKVENDTIIIKPYELVDLTEFFDKIEVDVKSDLSDWNSVRRELLEVR
;
A
#
# COMPACT_ATOMS: atom_id res chain seq x y z
N MET A 1 5.78 -22.56 11.94
CA MET A 1 4.87 -23.19 10.97
C MET A 1 3.64 -22.30 10.88
N VAL A 2 3.43 -21.64 9.74
CA VAL A 2 2.18 -20.89 9.52
C VAL A 2 1.17 -21.94 9.09
N SER A 3 0.17 -22.18 9.95
CA SER A 3 -0.92 -23.09 9.63
C SER A 3 -1.86 -22.34 8.69
N ASP A 4 -2.01 -22.81 7.46
CA ASP A 4 -3.09 -22.37 6.61
C ASP A 4 -4.42 -22.78 7.27
N MET A 5 -5.33 -21.80 7.41
CA MET A 5 -6.65 -22.00 8.02
C MET A 5 -7.70 -21.64 6.99
N GLU A 6 -8.44 -22.63 6.52
CA GLU A 6 -9.61 -22.43 5.67
C GLU A 6 -10.86 -22.31 6.54
N ILE A 7 -11.66 -21.26 6.30
CA ILE A 7 -12.92 -21.02 7.00
C ILE A 7 -13.98 -20.73 5.96
N ILE A 8 -15.04 -21.53 5.95
CA ILE A 8 -16.24 -21.24 5.16
C ILE A 8 -17.11 -20.26 5.97
N LYS A 9 -17.48 -19.15 5.34
CA LYS A 9 -18.33 -18.09 5.93
C LYS A 9 -19.45 -17.78 4.96
N GLU A 10 -20.65 -17.65 5.50
CA GLU A 10 -21.77 -17.06 4.76
C GLU A 10 -21.60 -15.56 4.66
N LEU A 11 -22.05 -14.99 3.55
CA LEU A 11 -22.23 -13.55 3.40
C LEU A 11 -23.48 -13.13 4.18
N ASP A 12 -23.43 -11.97 4.79
CA ASP A 12 -24.64 -11.42 5.39
C ASP A 12 -25.64 -10.94 4.33
N LYS A 13 -26.82 -10.54 4.78
CA LYS A 13 -27.91 -10.07 3.89
C LYS A 13 -27.57 -8.84 3.05
N GLN A 14 -26.49 -8.12 3.38
CA GLN A 14 -26.00 -6.96 2.65
C GLN A 14 -24.79 -7.30 1.76
N GLY A 15 -24.41 -8.57 1.67
CA GLY A 15 -23.26 -9.03 0.90
C GLY A 15 -21.91 -8.78 1.58
N ARG A 16 -21.88 -8.55 2.90
CA ARG A 16 -20.62 -8.29 3.64
C ARG A 16 -20.01 -9.59 4.14
N LEU A 17 -18.68 -9.68 4.04
CA LEU A 17 -17.89 -10.76 4.63
C LEU A 17 -17.37 -10.37 6.02
N VAL A 18 -17.63 -11.21 7.02
CA VAL A 18 -17.14 -10.99 8.39
C VAL A 18 -15.76 -11.62 8.56
N LEU A 19 -14.73 -10.79 8.68
CA LEU A 19 -13.36 -11.24 8.93
C LEU A 19 -13.19 -11.80 10.36
N PRO A 20 -12.35 -12.84 10.55
CA PRO A 20 -12.04 -13.40 11.86
C PRO A 20 -11.56 -12.35 12.86
N LYS A 21 -12.06 -12.39 14.09
CA LYS A 21 -11.76 -11.41 15.15
C LYS A 21 -10.25 -11.24 15.38
N ASN A 22 -9.56 -12.36 15.61
CA ASN A 22 -8.11 -12.36 15.89
C ASN A 22 -7.31 -11.75 14.73
N TRP A 23 -7.74 -11.99 13.49
CA TRP A 23 -7.10 -11.42 12.30
C TRP A 23 -7.33 -9.91 12.24
N ARG A 24 -8.56 -9.43 12.46
CA ARG A 24 -8.87 -7.99 12.47
C ARG A 24 -8.10 -7.23 13.54
N GLU A 25 -8.01 -7.78 14.74
CA GLU A 25 -7.28 -7.16 15.85
C GLU A 25 -5.78 -7.04 15.57
N LYS A 26 -5.20 -8.01 14.85
CA LYS A 26 -3.78 -8.00 14.49
C LYS A 26 -3.49 -7.09 13.28
N TYR A 27 -4.31 -7.14 12.24
CA TYR A 27 -3.98 -6.62 10.91
C TYR A 27 -4.88 -5.48 10.40
N ALA A 28 -6.10 -5.35 10.90
CA ALA A 28 -7.07 -4.34 10.44
C ALA A 28 -7.40 -3.30 11.52
N LYS A 29 -6.40 -2.92 12.33
CA LYS A 29 -6.57 -2.04 13.51
C LYS A 29 -7.24 -0.70 13.19
N LYS A 30 -7.01 -0.16 11.99
CA LYS A 30 -7.58 1.12 11.53
C LYS A 30 -8.89 0.94 10.74
N GLY A 31 -9.47 -0.26 10.73
CA GLY A 31 -10.67 -0.58 9.95
C GLY A 31 -10.45 -0.54 8.43
N LYS A 32 -9.20 -0.52 7.96
CA LYS A 32 -8.83 -0.49 6.54
C LYS A 32 -8.10 -1.78 6.16
N VAL A 33 -8.40 -2.28 4.97
CA VAL A 33 -7.76 -3.43 4.33
C VAL A 33 -7.64 -3.15 2.84
N VAL A 34 -6.69 -3.81 2.18
CA VAL A 34 -6.60 -3.82 0.72
C VAL A 34 -7.37 -5.03 0.20
N LEU A 35 -8.26 -4.80 -0.76
CA LEU A 35 -8.94 -5.84 -1.52
C LEU A 35 -8.32 -5.90 -2.91
N LYS A 36 -7.65 -7.01 -3.23
CA LYS A 36 -7.19 -7.30 -4.59
C LYS A 36 -8.14 -8.33 -5.19
N VAL A 37 -8.77 -8.00 -6.31
CA VAL A 37 -9.67 -8.89 -7.03
C VAL A 37 -8.93 -9.46 -8.25
N GLU A 38 -8.89 -10.78 -8.34
CA GLU A 38 -8.24 -11.53 -9.41
C GLU A 38 -9.22 -12.59 -9.91
N ASN A 39 -9.94 -12.29 -11.00
CA ASN A 39 -10.97 -13.15 -11.58
C ASN A 39 -12.04 -13.58 -10.54
N ASP A 40 -11.98 -14.82 -10.07
CA ASP A 40 -12.87 -15.43 -9.07
C ASP A 40 -12.32 -15.35 -7.64
N THR A 41 -11.13 -14.79 -7.46
CA THR A 41 -10.41 -14.76 -6.19
C THR A 41 -10.34 -13.35 -5.63
N ILE A 42 -10.66 -13.20 -4.34
CA ILE A 42 -10.46 -11.95 -3.59
C ILE A 42 -9.37 -12.18 -2.55
N ILE A 43 -8.28 -11.43 -2.67
CA ILE A 43 -7.17 -11.44 -1.71
C ILE A 43 -7.32 -10.22 -0.79
N ILE A 44 -7.46 -10.48 0.51
CA ILE A 44 -7.57 -9.46 1.54
C ILE A 44 -6.23 -9.29 2.24
N LYS A 45 -5.65 -8.09 2.19
CA LYS A 45 -4.36 -7.78 2.82
C LYS A 45 -4.51 -6.68 3.88
N PRO A 46 -3.66 -6.67 4.92
CA PRO A 46 -3.57 -5.54 5.84
C PRO A 46 -3.33 -4.24 5.05
N TYR A 47 -4.00 -3.15 5.43
CA TYR A 47 -3.66 -1.83 4.91
C TYR A 47 -2.57 -1.22 5.79
N GLU A 48 -1.33 -1.32 5.34
CA GLU A 48 -0.20 -0.64 5.95
C GLU A 48 -0.02 0.70 5.22
N LEU A 49 0.09 1.79 5.99
CA LEU A 49 0.56 3.04 5.41
C LEU A 49 1.99 2.78 4.98
N VAL A 50 2.26 2.93 3.69
CA VAL A 50 3.62 2.83 3.18
C VAL A 50 4.44 3.87 3.91
N ASP A 51 5.59 3.46 4.44
CA ASP A 51 6.53 4.41 5.01
C ASP A 51 7.11 5.23 3.84
N LEU A 52 6.72 6.50 3.75
CA LEU A 52 7.18 7.39 2.69
C LEU A 52 8.71 7.58 2.74
N THR A 53 9.32 7.34 3.90
CA THR A 53 10.78 7.35 4.08
C THR A 53 11.46 6.32 3.19
N GLU A 54 10.82 5.18 2.87
CA GLU A 54 11.35 4.16 1.95
C GLU A 54 11.52 4.67 0.50
N PHE A 55 10.94 5.83 0.17
CA PHE A 55 11.05 6.44 -1.15
C PHE A 55 12.00 7.63 -1.21
N PHE A 56 12.50 8.13 -0.06
CA PHE A 56 13.35 9.31 -0.03
C PHE A 56 14.65 9.08 -0.81
N ASP A 57 15.28 7.93 -0.60
CA ASP A 57 16.56 7.57 -1.24
C ASP A 57 16.40 6.74 -2.52
N LYS A 58 15.18 6.62 -3.05
CA LYS A 58 14.93 5.81 -4.27
C LYS A 58 15.37 6.51 -5.54
N ILE A 59 15.55 7.84 -5.50
CA ILE A 59 15.90 8.65 -6.65
C ILE A 59 17.06 9.55 -6.22
N GLU A 60 18.28 9.12 -6.54
CA GLU A 60 19.47 9.98 -6.46
C GLU A 60 19.71 10.60 -7.83
N VAL A 61 19.72 11.92 -7.91
CA VAL A 61 20.05 12.67 -9.13
C VAL A 61 21.06 13.73 -8.76
N ASP A 62 22.20 13.72 -9.46
CA ASP A 62 23.16 14.81 -9.38
C ASP A 62 22.59 16.03 -10.11
N VAL A 63 22.18 17.03 -9.35
CA VAL A 63 21.72 18.32 -9.85
C VAL A 63 22.83 19.34 -9.67
N LYS A 64 23.23 20.01 -10.74
CA LYS A 64 24.25 21.07 -10.71
C LYS A 64 23.66 22.43 -10.36
N SER A 65 22.36 22.61 -10.57
CA SER A 65 21.63 23.82 -10.18
C SER A 65 21.58 24.01 -8.67
N ASP A 66 21.58 25.27 -8.23
CA ASP A 66 21.31 25.62 -6.83
C ASP A 66 19.91 25.17 -6.42
N LEU A 67 19.83 24.35 -5.38
CA LEU A 67 18.57 23.83 -4.83
C LEU A 67 17.62 24.94 -4.33
N SER A 68 18.15 26.13 -4.06
CA SER A 68 17.37 27.31 -3.65
C SER A 68 16.60 27.93 -4.82
N ASP A 69 17.01 27.69 -6.07
CA ASP A 69 16.29 28.13 -7.28
C ASP A 69 15.55 26.95 -7.94
N TRP A 70 14.30 26.78 -7.51
CA TRP A 70 13.42 25.72 -8.01
C TRP A 70 13.22 25.74 -9.53
N ASN A 71 13.25 26.91 -10.18
CA ASN A 71 13.03 26.98 -11.63
C ASN A 71 14.23 26.41 -12.40
N SER A 72 15.46 26.64 -11.93
CA SER A 72 16.67 26.07 -12.52
C SER A 72 16.71 24.56 -12.34
N VAL A 73 16.49 24.08 -11.11
CA VAL A 73 16.42 22.65 -10.78
C VAL A 73 15.39 21.92 -11.65
N ARG A 74 14.19 22.49 -11.77
CA ARG A 74 13.12 21.91 -12.60
C ARG A 74 13.50 21.80 -14.07
N ARG A 75 14.18 22.81 -14.63
CA ARG A 75 14.62 22.80 -16.02
C ARG A 75 15.66 21.70 -16.25
N GLU A 76 16.66 21.62 -15.38
CA GLU A 76 17.70 20.60 -15.45
C GLU A 76 17.13 19.17 -15.37
N LEU A 77 16.22 18.91 -14.42
CA LEU A 77 15.57 17.60 -14.28
C LEU A 77 14.72 17.19 -15.49
N LEU A 78 14.19 18.15 -16.25
CA LEU A 78 13.37 17.90 -17.44
C LEU A 78 14.18 17.83 -18.73
N GLU A 79 15.38 18.41 -18.76
CA GLU A 79 16.32 18.34 -19.89
C GLU A 79 17.09 17.00 -19.96
N VAL A 80 17.21 16.27 -18.85
CA VAL A 80 17.90 14.96 -18.77
C VAL A 80 17.08 13.81 -19.40
N ARG A 81 15.99 14.11 -20.13
CA ARG A 81 15.07 13.11 -20.69
C ARG A 81 15.37 12.72 -22.13
#